data_AF-A0A7Y7D7W9-F1
#
_entry.id   AF-A0A7Y7D7W9-F1
#
_cell.length_a   1.000
_cell.length_b   1.000
_cell.length_c   1.000
_cell.angle_alpha   90.00
_cell.angle_beta   90.00
_cell.angle_gamma   90.00
#
_symmetry.space_group_name_H-M   'P 1'
#
loop_
_entity.id
_entity.type
_entity.pdbx_description
1 polymer ?
#
loop_
_entity_poly.entity_id
_entity_poly.type
_entity_poly.pdbx_seq_one_letter_code
_entity_poly.pdbx_strand_id
1 'polypeptide(L)'
;MLNKTHAEHFFITLGVDVALWIVTLPFQAYLPLEAWFGLTRSQIAFFALVVVGLPVVGVFIGREMAQHSYKLALSRGWRWGETMPVKWYEGLTTGWSPDSVLDVLSSFAAYLLLLFLGYLCILM
;
A
#
# COMPACT_ATOMS: atom_id res chain seq x y z
N MET A 1 2.33 5.97 27.71
CA MET A 1 3.13 4.96 27.00
C MET A 1 2.33 4.51 25.79
N LEU A 2 2.75 4.85 24.57
CA LEU A 2 2.07 4.37 23.35
C LEU A 2 2.25 2.85 23.27
N ASN A 3 1.15 2.11 23.22
CA ASN A 3 1.19 0.66 22.99
C ASN A 3 1.84 0.39 21.62
N LYS A 4 2.67 -0.65 21.48
CA LYS A 4 3.44 -0.95 20.25
C LYS A 4 2.56 -0.95 18.98
N THR A 5 1.32 -1.43 19.11
CA THR A 5 0.31 -1.42 18.06
C THR A 5 -0.08 -0.01 17.60
N HIS A 6 -0.15 0.98 18.48
CA HIS A 6 -0.46 2.36 18.07
C HIS A 6 0.71 3.03 17.34
N ALA A 7 1.96 2.67 17.70
CA ALA A 7 3.14 3.17 17.01
C ALA A 7 3.24 2.60 15.60
N GLU A 8 2.95 1.30 15.42
CA GLU A 8 2.90 0.67 14.09
C GLU A 8 1.83 1.31 13.19
N HIS A 9 0.61 1.52 13.69
CA HIS A 9 -0.42 2.23 12.93
C HIS A 9 0.02 3.64 12.57
N PHE A 10 0.63 4.38 13.51
CA PHE A 10 1.14 5.72 13.25
C PHE A 10 2.21 5.74 12.15
N PHE A 11 3.18 4.84 12.17
CA PHE A 11 4.23 4.78 11.13
C PHE A 11 3.69 4.33 9.76
N ILE A 12 2.68 3.46 9.73
CA ILE A 12 2.03 3.03 8.50
C ILE A 12 1.19 4.18 7.92
N THR A 13 0.40 4.87 8.74
CA THR A 13 -0.34 6.06 8.32
C THR A 13 0.62 7.16 7.85
N LEU A 14 1.72 7.38 8.56
CA LEU A 14 2.77 8.33 8.15
C LEU A 14 3.43 7.91 6.83
N GLY A 15 3.68 6.62 6.61
CA GLY A 15 4.23 6.09 5.36
C GLY A 15 3.26 6.24 4.19
N VAL A 16 1.97 6.00 4.43
CA VAL A 16 0.90 6.21 3.45
C VAL A 16 0.71 7.70 3.15
N ASP A 17 0.73 8.56 4.17
CA ASP A 17 0.69 10.02 4.01
C ASP A 17 1.90 10.54 3.26
N VAL A 18 3.12 10.06 3.55
CA VAL A 18 4.34 10.42 2.82
C VAL A 18 4.29 9.90 1.38
N ALA A 19 3.77 8.70 1.14
CA ALA A 19 3.60 8.18 -0.22
C ALA A 19 2.56 8.98 -1.00
N LEU A 20 1.42 9.31 -0.37
CA LEU A 20 0.41 10.23 -0.92
C LEU A 20 1.02 11.60 -1.21
N TRP A 21 1.83 12.13 -0.30
CA TRP A 21 2.59 13.35 -0.51
C TRP A 21 3.54 13.22 -1.70
N ILE A 22 4.24 12.11 -1.90
CA ILE A 22 5.08 11.88 -3.08
C ILE A 22 4.25 11.76 -4.37
N VAL A 23 3.01 11.28 -4.30
CA VAL A 23 2.07 11.31 -5.44
C VAL A 23 1.57 12.72 -5.73
N THR A 24 1.36 13.54 -4.69
CA THR A 24 0.84 14.91 -4.84
C THR A 24 1.93 15.99 -4.91
N LEU A 25 3.18 15.70 -4.59
CA LEU A 25 4.34 16.61 -4.71
C LEU A 25 4.68 16.93 -6.18
N PRO A 26 4.61 15.99 -7.15
CA PRO A 26 4.71 16.36 -8.55
C PRO A 26 3.58 17.30 -9.00
N PHE A 27 2.49 17.41 -8.23
CA PHE A 27 1.44 18.40 -8.48
C PHE A 27 1.93 19.85 -8.36
N GLN A 28 2.98 20.10 -7.59
CA GLN A 28 3.62 21.42 -7.48
C GLN A 28 4.82 21.61 -8.42
N ALA A 29 5.34 20.53 -9.01
CA ALA A 29 6.53 20.51 -9.86
C ALA A 29 6.21 20.20 -11.34
N TYR A 30 5.00 20.45 -11.83
CA TYR A 30 4.60 20.11 -13.21
C TYR A 30 5.26 20.95 -14.31
N LEU A 31 5.82 22.13 -13.99
CA LEU A 31 6.38 23.05 -14.98
C LEU A 31 7.49 22.47 -15.89
N PRO A 32 8.39 21.57 -15.45
CA PRO A 32 9.39 20.98 -16.34
C PRO A 32 8.88 19.75 -17.11
N LEU A 33 7.99 18.91 -16.57
CA LEU A 33 7.62 17.66 -17.25
C LEU A 33 6.76 17.90 -18.50
N GLU A 34 5.89 18.91 -18.46
CA GLU A 34 5.09 19.33 -19.64
C GLU A 34 6.01 19.77 -20.79
N ALA A 35 7.06 20.54 -20.49
CA ALA A 35 7.98 21.11 -21.48
C ALA A 35 8.97 20.10 -22.07
N TRP A 36 9.40 19.10 -21.29
CA TRP A 36 10.41 18.13 -21.72
C TRP A 36 9.82 16.91 -22.42
N PHE A 37 8.60 16.50 -22.06
CA PHE A 37 7.98 15.27 -22.57
C PHE A 37 6.70 15.51 -23.38
N GLY A 38 6.21 16.75 -23.46
CA GLY A 38 4.96 17.06 -24.17
C GLY A 38 3.72 16.42 -23.54
N LEU A 39 3.80 16.03 -22.26
CA LEU A 39 2.71 15.38 -21.54
C LEU A 39 1.80 16.43 -20.90
N THR A 40 0.50 16.19 -20.94
CA THR A 40 -0.49 16.98 -20.21
C THR A 40 -0.46 16.65 -18.71
N ARG A 41 -0.95 17.56 -17.87
CA ARG A 41 -1.03 17.34 -16.40
C ARG A 41 -1.78 16.06 -16.03
N SER A 42 -2.87 15.75 -16.73
CA SER A 42 -3.65 14.53 -16.51
C SER A 42 -2.85 13.26 -16.82
N GLN A 43 -2.06 13.27 -17.89
CA GLN A 43 -1.14 12.17 -18.21
C GLN A 43 -0.06 12.00 -17.15
N ILE A 44 0.57 13.09 -16.69
CA ILE A 44 1.62 13.01 -15.66
C ILE A 44 1.03 12.48 -14.34
N ALA A 45 -0.14 12.99 -13.92
CA ALA A 45 -0.83 12.50 -12.73
C ALA A 45 -1.20 11.01 -12.83
N PHE A 46 -1.66 10.56 -13.99
CA PHE A 46 -1.97 9.15 -14.22
C PHE A 46 -0.72 8.27 -14.13
N PHE A 47 0.40 8.67 -14.75
CA PHE A 47 1.65 7.92 -14.63
C PHE A 47 2.17 7.87 -13.19
N ALA A 48 2.06 8.97 -12.44
CA ALA A 48 2.40 8.98 -11.02
C ALA A 48 1.53 7.99 -10.23
N LEU A 49 0.22 7.92 -10.53
CA LEU A 49 -0.70 6.98 -9.91
C LEU A 49 -0.33 5.52 -10.24
N VAL A 50 0.08 5.23 -11.48
CA VAL A 50 0.57 3.90 -11.88
C VAL A 50 1.84 3.52 -11.11
N VAL A 51 2.84 4.40 -11.14
CA VAL A 51 4.18 4.13 -10.59
C VAL A 51 4.18 4.02 -9.08
N VAL A 52 3.41 4.87 -8.38
CA VAL A 52 3.41 4.92 -6.91
C VAL A 52 2.30 4.06 -6.30
N GLY A 53 1.14 3.95 -6.96
CA GLY A 53 0.00 3.22 -6.41
C GLY A 53 0.24 1.71 -6.27
N LEU A 54 0.98 1.10 -7.21
CA LEU A 54 1.36 -0.32 -7.10
C LEU A 54 2.21 -0.62 -5.85
N PRO A 55 3.31 0.10 -5.58
CA PRO A 55 4.04 -0.02 -4.31
C PRO A 55 3.16 0.17 -3.07
N VAL A 56 2.26 1.16 -3.08
CA VAL A 56 1.35 1.41 -1.93
C VAL A 56 0.46 0.21 -1.66
N VAL A 57 -0.18 -0.36 -2.69
CA VAL A 57 -0.97 -1.60 -2.55
C VAL A 57 -0.09 -2.74 -2.03
N GLY A 58 1.14 -2.88 -2.54
CA GLY A 58 2.10 -3.88 -2.06
C GLY A 58 2.43 -3.75 -0.58
N VAL A 59 2.55 -2.51 -0.06
CA VAL A 59 2.77 -2.23 1.37
C VAL A 59 1.56 -2.68 2.21
N PHE A 60 0.33 -2.40 1.77
CA PHE A 60 -0.87 -2.85 2.47
C PHE A 60 -0.99 -4.39 2.51
N ILE A 61 -0.71 -5.05 1.39
CA ILE A 61 -0.67 -6.52 1.33
C ILE A 61 0.40 -7.06 2.29
N GLY A 62 1.61 -6.49 2.24
CA GLY A 62 2.72 -6.89 3.11
C GLY A 62 2.40 -6.72 4.59
N ARG A 63 1.70 -5.63 4.95
CA ARG A 63 1.23 -5.38 6.33
C ARG A 63 0.29 -6.49 6.80
N GLU A 64 -0.75 -6.80 6.04
CA GLU A 64 -1.72 -7.84 6.43
C GLU A 64 -1.06 -9.21 6.54
N MET A 65 -0.17 -9.54 5.59
CA MET A 65 0.61 -10.78 5.63
C MET A 65 1.52 -10.88 6.86
N ALA A 66 2.17 -9.78 7.24
CA ALA A 66 3.05 -9.74 8.41
C ALA A 66 2.26 -9.89 9.71
N GLN A 67 1.14 -9.16 9.85
CA GLN A 67 0.24 -9.28 10.99
C GLN A 67 -0.33 -10.69 11.12
N HIS A 68 -0.67 -11.31 10.00
CA HIS A 68 -1.20 -12.65 9.97
C HIS A 68 -0.15 -13.70 10.36
N SER A 69 1.04 -13.62 9.77
CA SER A 69 2.17 -14.50 10.13
C SER A 69 2.51 -14.39 11.61
N TYR A 70 2.45 -13.19 12.18
CA TYR A 70 2.64 -12.96 13.60
C TYR A 70 1.56 -13.64 14.46
N LYS A 71 0.27 -13.49 14.12
CA LYS A 71 -0.84 -14.17 14.82
C LYS A 71 -0.70 -15.69 14.76
N LEU A 72 -0.34 -16.23 13.60
CA LEU A 72 -0.13 -17.65 13.41
C LEU A 72 1.06 -18.16 14.25
N ALA A 73 2.16 -17.42 14.30
CA ALA A 73 3.30 -17.74 15.15
C ALA A 73 2.89 -17.81 16.62
N LEU A 74 2.16 -16.80 17.11
CA LEU A 74 1.66 -16.77 18.50
C LEU A 74 0.73 -17.97 18.79
N SER A 75 -0.15 -18.34 17.87
CA SER A 75 -1.02 -19.51 18.05
C SER A 75 -0.27 -20.84 18.14
N ARG A 76 0.96 -20.90 17.60
CA ARG A 76 1.86 -22.05 17.66
C ARG A 76 2.79 -22.00 18.88
N GLY A 77 2.56 -21.08 19.80
CA GLY A 77 3.35 -20.92 21.02
C GLY A 77 4.69 -20.24 20.83
N TRP A 78 4.91 -19.56 19.70
CA TRP A 78 6.15 -18.83 19.42
C TRP A 78 6.41 -17.73 20.45
N ARG A 79 7.67 -17.63 20.90
CA ARG A 79 8.13 -16.58 21.80
C ARG A 79 9.15 -15.67 21.12
N TRP A 80 9.16 -14.39 21.51
CA TRP A 80 10.09 -13.41 20.97
C TRP A 80 11.54 -13.84 21.19
N GLY A 81 12.36 -13.86 20.13
CA GLY A 81 13.74 -14.33 20.16
C GLY A 81 13.94 -15.75 19.60
N GLU A 82 12.86 -16.50 19.40
CA GLU A 82 12.89 -17.79 18.70
C GLU A 82 12.70 -17.61 17.19
N THR A 83 13.14 -18.59 16.40
CA THR A 83 12.84 -18.61 14.97
C THR A 83 11.34 -18.76 14.77
N MET A 84 10.73 -17.88 13.98
CA MET A 84 9.29 -17.89 13.75
C MET A 84 8.88 -19.20 13.07
N PRO A 85 7.97 -20.02 13.67
CA PRO A 85 7.58 -21.33 13.15
C PRO A 85 6.51 -21.17 12.07
N VAL A 86 6.69 -20.20 11.17
CA VAL A 86 5.77 -19.88 10.08
C VAL A 86 6.58 -19.90 8.80
N LYS A 87 6.17 -20.72 7.84
CA LYS A 87 6.86 -20.79 6.55
C LYS A 87 6.55 -19.53 5.75
N TRP A 88 7.48 -19.13 4.88
CA TRP A 88 7.36 -17.91 4.08
C TRP A 88 6.04 -17.82 3.28
N TYR A 89 5.47 -18.96 2.86
CA TYR A 89 4.24 -19.02 2.09
C TYR A 89 2.96 -19.10 2.94
N GLU A 90 3.06 -19.43 4.23
CA GLU A 90 1.87 -19.63 5.08
C GLU A 90 1.13 -18.32 5.35
N GLY A 91 1.85 -17.18 5.30
CA GLY A 91 1.24 -15.85 5.32
C GLY A 91 0.42 -15.52 4.07
N LEU A 92 0.63 -16.24 2.95
CA LEU A 92 -0.15 -16.07 1.71
C LEU A 92 -1.33 -17.04 1.61
N THR A 93 -1.19 -18.27 2.11
CA THR A 93 -2.10 -19.36 1.70
C THR A 93 -3.10 -19.81 2.76
N THR A 94 -2.84 -19.58 4.05
CA THR A 94 -3.58 -20.24 5.12
C THR A 94 -4.10 -19.27 6.16
N GLY A 95 -5.37 -19.35 6.55
CA GLY A 95 -5.88 -18.72 7.77
C GLY A 95 -6.25 -17.23 7.66
N TRP A 96 -6.44 -16.71 6.45
CA TRP A 96 -6.92 -15.34 6.26
C TRP A 96 -8.30 -15.16 6.88
N SER A 97 -8.46 -14.14 7.73
CA SER A 97 -9.78 -13.71 8.17
C SER A 97 -10.51 -13.02 7.00
N PRO A 98 -11.85 -13.10 6.95
CA PRO A 98 -12.63 -12.32 5.99
C PRO A 98 -12.32 -10.82 6.05
N ASP A 99 -12.04 -10.31 7.24
CA ASP A 99 -11.65 -8.92 7.52
C ASP A 99 -10.35 -8.53 6.80
N SER A 100 -9.27 -9.31 6.96
CA SER A 100 -7.99 -9.03 6.27
C SER A 100 -8.08 -9.21 4.76
N VAL A 101 -8.93 -10.13 4.26
CA VAL A 101 -9.21 -10.25 2.83
C VAL A 101 -9.89 -8.99 2.31
N LEU A 102 -10.86 -8.45 3.05
CA LEU A 102 -11.55 -7.21 2.68
C LEU A 102 -10.60 -6.00 2.73
N ASP A 103 -9.67 -5.92 3.67
CA ASP A 103 -8.69 -4.84 3.73
C ASP A 103 -7.74 -4.84 2.52
N VAL A 104 -7.28 -6.02 2.09
CA VAL A 104 -6.46 -6.16 0.88
C VAL A 104 -7.28 -5.86 -0.38
N LEU A 105 -8.46 -6.46 -0.51
CA LEU A 105 -9.30 -6.29 -1.70
C LEU A 105 -9.81 -4.85 -1.83
N SER A 106 -10.14 -4.19 -0.72
CA SER A 106 -10.59 -2.79 -0.74
C SER A 106 -9.47 -1.85 -1.14
N SER A 107 -8.25 -2.05 -0.65
CA SER A 107 -7.07 -1.28 -1.06
C SER A 107 -6.80 -1.45 -2.56
N PHE A 108 -6.88 -2.68 -3.07
CA PHE A 108 -6.70 -2.96 -4.49
C PHE A 108 -7.85 -2.40 -5.34
N ALA A 109 -9.10 -2.56 -4.91
CA ALA A 109 -10.27 -2.04 -5.61
C ALA A 109 -10.27 -0.51 -5.66
N ALA A 110 -9.89 0.17 -4.58
CA ALA A 110 -9.72 1.62 -4.54
C ALA A 110 -8.64 2.07 -5.53
N TYR A 111 -7.52 1.34 -5.60
CA TYR A 111 -6.47 1.62 -6.58
C TYR A 111 -6.95 1.46 -8.03
N LEU A 112 -7.67 0.38 -8.35
CA LEU A 112 -8.25 0.16 -9.68
C LEU A 112 -9.27 1.23 -10.04
N LEU A 113 -10.08 1.67 -9.08
CA LEU A 113 -11.03 2.76 -9.29
C LEU A 113 -10.32 4.07 -9.61
N LEU A 114 -9.25 4.40 -8.88
CA LEU A 114 -8.45 5.60 -9.15
C LEU A 114 -7.75 5.52 -10.52
N LEU A 115 -7.24 4.35 -10.91
CA LEU A 115 -6.71 4.14 -12.26
C LEU A 115 -7.78 4.36 -13.32
N PHE A 116 -8.97 3.81 -13.13
CA PHE A 116 -10.08 3.97 -14.07
C PHE A 116 -10.49 5.45 -14.22
N LEU A 117 -10.67 6.16 -13.09
CA LEU A 117 -11.00 7.58 -13.10
C LEU A 117 -9.89 8.43 -13.72
N GLY A 118 -8.62 8.14 -13.40
CA GLY A 118 -7.48 8.82 -14.00
C GLY A 118 -7.39 8.60 -15.52
N TYR A 119 -7.73 7.39 -15.98
CA TYR A 119 -7.80 7.08 -17.41
C TYR A 119 -8.91 7.85 -18.12
N LEU A 120 -10.11 7.94 -17.51
CA LEU A 120 -11.20 8.76 -18.05
C LEU A 120 -10.80 10.23 -18.17
N CYS A 121 -10.06 10.77 -17.20
CA CYS A 121 -9.55 12.14 -17.24
C CYS A 121 -8.49 12.39 -18.34
N ILE A 122 -7.87 11.34 -18.89
CA ILE A 122 -6.97 11.49 -20.06
C ILE A 122 -7.78 11.55 -21.36
N LEU A 123 -8.93 10.90 -21.42
CA LEU A 123 -9.75 10.80 -22.64
C LEU A 123 -10.62 12.04 -22.91
N MET A 124 -10.94 12.82 -21.86
CA MET A 124 -11.73 14.05 -21.93
C MET A 124 -10.85 15.26 -22.23
#